data_AF-A0A6P4YXU0-F1
#
_entry.id   AF-A0A6P4YXU0-F1
#
_cell.length_a   1.000
_cell.length_b   1.000
_cell.length_c   1.000
_cell.angle_alpha   90.00
_cell.angle_beta   90.00
_cell.angle_gamma   90.00
#
_symmetry.space_group_name_H-M   'P 1'
#
loop_
_entity.id
_entity.type
_entity.pdbx_description
1 polymer ?
#
loop_
_entity_poly.entity_id
_entity_poly.type
_entity_poly.pdbx_seq_one_letter_code
_entity_poly.pdbx_strand_id
1 'polypeptide(L)'
;MWKAAGEGDTDRVKQLLAEGVNPNAAGGSLQRTPLHQAAKNGHHETVSVLLTAGADVKARDKWQESPLHWAAWSGHHETVSVLLTAGADVNARDNGQDSPLHWAANNGHHEIVSVLLASGADVNARNKWEDTPLHNAATRGRPKCAEILLQHGADAGLRNEVSQFFGFFGK
;
A
#
# COMPACT_ATOMS: atom_id res chain seq x y z
N MET A 1 8.96 19.01 -8.40
CA MET A 1 7.94 17.96 -8.62
C MET A 1 7.61 17.21 -7.34
N TRP A 2 8.50 16.38 -6.77
CA TRP A 2 8.16 15.57 -5.58
C TRP A 2 7.69 16.39 -4.36
N LYS A 3 8.20 17.63 -4.21
CA LYS A 3 7.91 18.47 -3.04
C LYS A 3 6.48 18.99 -3.11
N ALA A 4 6.16 19.65 -4.23
CA ALA A 4 4.81 20.08 -4.56
C ALA A 4 3.81 18.91 -4.49
N ALA A 5 4.19 17.73 -5.04
CA ALA A 5 3.34 16.55 -4.96
C ALA A 5 3.08 16.09 -3.51
N GLY A 6 4.10 16.15 -2.66
CA GLY A 6 3.97 15.82 -1.24
C GLY A 6 3.27 16.85 -0.38
N GLU A 7 3.23 18.10 -0.81
CA GLU A 7 2.52 19.18 -0.12
C GLU A 7 1.06 19.29 -0.60
N GLY A 8 0.69 18.54 -1.64
CA GLY A 8 -0.63 18.61 -2.26
C GLY A 8 -0.85 19.88 -3.11
N ASP A 9 0.23 20.60 -3.43
CA ASP A 9 0.22 21.79 -4.26
C ASP A 9 -0.03 21.39 -5.73
N THR A 10 -1.30 21.12 -6.01
CA THR A 10 -1.78 20.58 -7.28
C THR A 10 -1.54 21.57 -8.42
N ASP A 11 -1.64 22.87 -8.16
CA ASP A 11 -1.41 23.91 -9.16
C ASP A 11 0.08 23.99 -9.52
N ARG A 12 0.98 23.92 -8.53
CA ARG A 12 2.41 23.84 -8.84
C ARG A 12 2.77 22.55 -9.56
N VAL A 13 2.13 21.42 -9.24
CA VAL A 13 2.32 20.17 -9.99
C VAL A 13 1.89 20.35 -11.45
N LYS A 14 0.70 20.89 -11.72
CA LYS A 14 0.24 21.18 -13.09
C LYS A 14 1.19 22.10 -13.85
N GLN A 15 1.68 23.16 -13.19
CA GLN A 15 2.63 24.08 -13.80
C GLN A 15 3.95 23.37 -14.17
N LEU A 16 4.51 22.58 -13.27
CA LEU A 16 5.74 21.82 -13.53
C LEU A 16 5.57 20.81 -14.67
N LEU A 17 4.40 20.17 -14.78
CA LEU A 17 4.09 19.27 -15.89
C LEU A 17 4.02 20.03 -17.22
N ALA A 18 3.42 21.23 -17.24
CA ALA A 18 3.40 22.10 -18.42
C ALA A 18 4.79 22.60 -18.81
N GLU A 19 5.70 22.77 -17.85
CA GLU A 19 7.13 23.05 -18.06
C GLU A 19 7.92 21.83 -18.59
N GLY A 20 7.27 20.67 -18.79
CA GLY A 20 7.89 19.45 -19.32
C GLY A 20 8.63 18.60 -18.27
N VAL A 21 8.43 18.87 -16.98
CA VAL A 21 9.08 18.09 -15.92
C VAL A 21 8.49 16.68 -15.87
N ASN A 22 9.34 15.67 -15.97
CA ASN A 22 8.94 14.26 -15.95
C ASN A 22 8.21 13.88 -14.63
N PRO A 23 6.93 13.43 -14.68
CA PRO A 23 6.18 13.00 -13.49
C PRO A 23 6.78 11.76 -12.81
N ASN A 24 7.62 11.00 -13.53
CA ASN A 24 8.28 9.79 -13.04
C ASN A 24 9.70 10.04 -12.51
N ALA A 25 10.12 11.31 -12.39
CA ALA A 25 11.44 11.64 -11.86
C ALA A 25 11.57 11.17 -10.40
N ALA A 26 12.13 9.97 -10.24
CA ALA A 26 12.50 9.43 -8.94
C ALA A 26 13.72 10.16 -8.40
N GLY A 27 13.83 10.28 -7.08
CA GLY A 27 15.15 10.53 -6.51
C GLY A 27 15.20 10.62 -5.01
N GLY A 28 16.25 11.28 -4.53
CA GLY A 28 16.78 11.06 -3.20
C GLY A 28 17.35 9.64 -3.05
N SER A 29 17.82 9.32 -1.85
CA SER A 29 18.35 7.99 -1.54
C SER A 29 17.30 6.87 -1.54
N LEU A 30 16.02 7.22 -1.63
CA LEU A 30 14.88 6.31 -1.55
C LEU A 30 14.24 5.97 -2.90
N GLN A 31 14.67 6.62 -3.99
CA GLN A 31 14.11 6.42 -5.34
C GLN A 31 12.58 6.60 -5.43
N ARG A 32 12.01 7.47 -4.59
CA ARG A 32 10.57 7.75 -4.63
C ARG A 32 10.23 8.70 -5.75
N THR A 33 9.13 8.42 -6.45
CA THR A 33 8.53 9.32 -7.44
C THR A 33 7.58 10.32 -6.75
N PRO A 34 7.21 11.42 -7.43
CA PRO A 34 6.16 12.33 -6.97
C PRO A 34 4.87 11.62 -6.58
N LEU A 35 4.50 10.56 -7.32
CA LEU A 35 3.31 9.76 -7.04
C LEU A 35 3.38 9.05 -5.68
N HIS A 36 4.55 8.53 -5.27
CA HIS A 36 4.72 7.95 -3.94
C HIS A 36 4.45 8.97 -2.84
N GLN A 37 4.94 10.19 -3.01
CA GLN A 37 4.83 11.21 -1.97
C GLN A 37 3.40 11.77 -1.87
N ALA A 38 2.74 12.01 -3.01
CA ALA A 38 1.32 12.38 -3.03
C ALA A 38 0.44 11.27 -2.42
N ALA A 39 0.73 10.01 -2.76
CA ALA A 39 -0.02 8.87 -2.25
C ALA A 39 0.16 8.68 -0.74
N LYS A 40 1.40 8.80 -0.25
CA LYS A 40 1.73 8.73 1.18
C LYS A 40 0.99 9.78 2.01
N ASN A 41 0.76 10.97 1.46
CA ASN A 41 0.18 12.10 2.17
C ASN A 41 -1.32 12.32 1.86
N GLY A 42 -1.93 11.47 1.02
CA GLY A 42 -3.37 11.45 0.81
C GLY A 42 -3.91 12.51 -0.16
N HIS A 43 -3.04 13.12 -0.97
CA HIS A 43 -3.41 14.18 -1.91
C HIS A 43 -4.01 13.57 -3.20
N HIS A 44 -5.22 13.02 -3.10
CA HIS A 44 -5.87 12.26 -4.17
C HIS A 44 -6.10 13.08 -5.46
N GLU A 45 -6.34 14.39 -5.38
CA GLU A 45 -6.41 15.25 -6.56
C GLU A 45 -5.05 15.37 -7.25
N THR A 46 -3.98 15.54 -6.47
CA THR A 46 -2.61 15.56 -6.99
C THR A 46 -2.22 14.22 -7.60
N VAL A 47 -2.60 13.10 -6.97
CA VAL A 47 -2.42 11.74 -7.51
C VAL A 47 -3.13 11.62 -8.86
N SER A 48 -4.37 12.08 -8.96
CA SER A 48 -5.15 12.04 -10.22
C SER A 48 -4.49 12.85 -11.34
N VAL A 49 -3.96 14.04 -11.03
CA VAL A 49 -3.22 14.86 -11.99
C VAL A 49 -1.94 14.16 -12.45
N LEU A 50 -1.15 13.61 -11.53
CA LEU A 50 0.08 12.89 -11.87
C LEU A 50 -0.19 11.68 -12.76
N LEU A 51 -1.21 10.88 -12.45
CA LEU A 51 -1.61 9.71 -13.23
C LEU A 51 -2.07 10.11 -14.64
N THR A 52 -2.89 11.15 -14.76
CA THR A 52 -3.33 11.68 -16.07
C THR A 52 -2.14 12.16 -16.91
N ALA A 53 -1.09 12.66 -16.27
CA ALA A 53 0.14 13.09 -16.92
C ALA A 53 1.13 11.94 -17.22
N GLY A 54 0.74 10.67 -16.99
CA GLY A 54 1.58 9.51 -17.31
C GLY A 54 2.54 9.11 -16.19
N ALA A 55 2.26 9.46 -14.94
CA ALA A 55 2.96 8.85 -13.81
C ALA A 55 2.72 7.33 -13.79
N ASP A 56 3.76 6.55 -13.57
CA ASP A 56 3.69 5.11 -13.45
C ASP A 56 3.06 4.72 -12.11
N VAL A 57 1.81 4.27 -12.17
CA VAL A 57 1.04 3.78 -11.02
C VAL A 57 1.68 2.56 -10.36
N LYS A 58 2.50 1.81 -11.10
CA LYS A 58 3.21 0.60 -10.63
C LYS A 58 4.66 0.88 -10.22
N ALA A 59 5.07 2.15 -10.19
CA ALA A 59 6.41 2.55 -9.77
C ALA A 59 6.80 1.88 -8.44
N ARG A 60 8.10 1.61 -8.30
CA ARG A 60 8.70 0.95 -7.15
C ARG A 60 9.80 1.84 -6.60
N ASP A 61 9.78 2.10 -5.30
CA ASP A 61 10.89 2.80 -4.64
C ASP A 61 12.04 1.83 -4.31
N LYS A 62 13.07 2.32 -3.59
CA LYS A 62 14.26 1.53 -3.25
C LYS A 62 13.94 0.22 -2.51
N TRP A 63 12.80 0.14 -1.81
CA TRP A 63 12.40 -1.05 -1.06
C TRP A 63 11.34 -1.89 -1.79
N GLN A 64 11.14 -1.64 -3.09
CA GLN A 64 10.08 -2.26 -3.89
C GLN A 64 8.67 -1.89 -3.40
N GLU A 65 8.53 -0.82 -2.62
CA GLU A 65 7.23 -0.34 -2.17
C GLU A 65 6.59 0.46 -3.30
N SER A 66 5.28 0.30 -3.49
CA SER A 66 4.52 1.02 -4.52
C SER A 66 3.77 2.22 -3.93
N PRO A 67 3.27 3.16 -4.75
CA PRO A 67 2.38 4.21 -4.26
C PRO A 67 1.16 3.66 -3.48
N LEU A 68 0.65 2.49 -3.88
CA LEU A 68 -0.47 1.82 -3.21
C LEU A 68 -0.08 1.31 -1.81
N HIS A 69 1.14 0.82 -1.61
CA HIS A 69 1.65 0.50 -0.27
C HIS A 69 1.58 1.74 0.62
N TRP A 70 2.17 2.85 0.18
CA TRP A 70 2.21 4.09 0.96
C TRP A 70 0.82 4.65 1.30
N ALA A 71 -0.12 4.65 0.35
CA ALA A 71 -1.49 5.04 0.61
C ALA A 71 -2.20 4.11 1.62
N ALA A 72 -1.96 2.80 1.50
CA ALA A 72 -2.52 1.79 2.39
C ALA A 72 -1.96 1.88 3.82
N TRP A 73 -0.67 2.19 3.99
CA TRP A 73 -0.06 2.38 5.31
C TRP A 73 -0.49 3.68 5.99
N SER A 74 -0.64 4.76 5.23
CA SER A 74 -1.06 6.05 5.77
C SER A 74 -2.58 6.15 6.04
N GLY A 75 -3.38 5.24 5.50
CA GLY A 75 -4.83 5.21 5.76
C GLY A 75 -5.66 6.09 4.83
N HIS A 76 -5.15 6.44 3.64
CA HIS A 76 -5.83 7.35 2.72
C HIS A 76 -6.76 6.62 1.74
N HIS A 77 -8.02 6.42 2.16
CA HIS A 77 -9.03 5.62 1.44
C HIS A 77 -9.30 6.12 0.01
N GLU A 78 -9.49 7.41 -0.19
CA GLU A 78 -9.77 8.01 -1.50
C GLU A 78 -8.56 7.83 -2.44
N THR A 79 -7.36 8.02 -1.91
CA THR A 79 -6.12 7.83 -2.65
C THR A 79 -5.93 6.37 -3.07
N VAL A 80 -6.20 5.41 -2.19
CA VAL A 80 -6.20 3.97 -2.52
C VAL A 80 -7.16 3.69 -3.68
N SER A 81 -8.38 4.21 -3.60
CA SER A 81 -9.41 4.01 -4.62
C SER A 81 -9.00 4.57 -5.99
N VAL A 82 -8.40 5.76 -6.01
CA VAL A 82 -7.87 6.37 -7.25
C VAL A 82 -6.74 5.52 -7.85
N LEU A 83 -5.78 5.07 -7.02
CA LEU A 83 -4.66 4.25 -7.49
C LEU A 83 -5.14 2.91 -8.07
N LEU A 84 -6.08 2.23 -7.41
CA LEU A 84 -6.64 0.97 -7.91
C LEU A 84 -7.41 1.15 -9.22
N THR A 85 -8.21 2.21 -9.31
CA THR A 85 -8.93 2.57 -10.56
C THR A 85 -7.95 2.84 -11.71
N ALA A 86 -6.79 3.43 -11.41
CA ALA A 86 -5.72 3.66 -12.37
C ALA A 86 -4.88 2.42 -12.70
N GLY A 87 -5.21 1.25 -12.16
CA GLY A 87 -4.52 -0.01 -12.46
C GLY A 87 -3.30 -0.29 -11.60
N ALA A 88 -3.23 0.26 -10.39
CA ALA A 88 -2.26 -0.17 -9.38
C ALA A 88 -2.36 -1.68 -9.17
N ASP A 89 -1.20 -2.33 -9.04
CA ASP A 89 -1.14 -3.75 -8.70
C ASP A 89 -1.52 -3.95 -7.22
N VAL A 90 -2.74 -4.43 -6.98
CA VAL A 90 -3.30 -4.69 -5.64
C VAL A 90 -2.47 -5.72 -4.85
N ASN A 91 -1.76 -6.61 -5.56
CA ASN A 91 -0.94 -7.68 -4.99
C ASN A 91 0.56 -7.40 -5.12
N ALA A 92 0.93 -6.13 -5.35
CA ALA A 92 2.32 -5.70 -5.36
C ALA A 92 3.06 -6.19 -4.12
N ARG A 93 4.33 -6.57 -4.29
CA ARG A 93 5.18 -7.07 -3.21
C ARG A 93 6.38 -6.16 -3.01
N ASP A 94 6.59 -5.74 -1.77
CA ASP A 94 7.81 -5.05 -1.36
C ASP A 94 8.98 -6.03 -1.11
N ASN A 95 10.12 -5.51 -0.64
CA ASN A 95 11.28 -6.35 -0.31
C ASN A 95 11.02 -7.34 0.83
N GLY A 96 10.05 -7.08 1.71
CA GLY A 96 9.56 -7.99 2.75
C GLY A 96 8.58 -9.04 2.22
N GLN A 97 8.21 -8.97 0.93
CA GLN A 97 7.07 -9.69 0.35
C GLN A 97 5.74 -9.31 1.00
N ASP A 98 5.67 -8.20 1.73
CA ASP A 98 4.41 -7.64 2.19
C ASP A 98 3.68 -7.04 0.99
N SER A 99 2.35 -7.10 1.07
CA SER A 99 1.44 -6.48 0.09
C SER A 99 0.77 -5.24 0.70
N PRO A 100 0.11 -4.39 -0.10
CA PRO A 100 -0.69 -3.29 0.44
C PRO A 100 -1.71 -3.74 1.49
N LEU A 101 -2.25 -4.97 1.35
CA LEU A 101 -3.18 -5.56 2.31
C LEU A 101 -2.50 -5.85 3.66
N HIS A 102 -1.24 -6.32 3.66
CA HIS A 102 -0.46 -6.48 4.89
C HIS A 102 -0.28 -5.15 5.61
N TRP A 103 0.08 -4.09 4.86
CA TRP A 103 0.32 -2.76 5.40
C TRP A 103 -0.95 -2.13 5.98
N ALA A 104 -2.10 -2.25 5.29
CA ALA A 104 -3.39 -1.78 5.80
C ALA A 104 -3.83 -2.53 7.05
N ALA A 105 -3.74 -3.86 7.04
CA ALA A 105 -4.13 -4.72 8.16
C ALA A 105 -3.26 -4.49 9.41
N ASN A 106 -1.94 -4.33 9.25
CA ASN A 106 -1.01 -4.02 10.33
C ASN A 106 -1.35 -2.67 11.01
N ASN A 107 -1.72 -1.66 10.21
CA ASN A 107 -2.01 -0.32 10.71
C ASN A 107 -3.46 -0.12 11.18
N GLY A 108 -4.36 -1.05 10.88
CA GLY A 108 -5.75 -1.03 11.36
C GLY A 108 -6.74 -0.28 10.45
N HIS A 109 -6.36 -0.01 9.20
CA HIS A 109 -7.17 0.76 8.24
C HIS A 109 -8.23 -0.12 7.57
N HIS A 110 -9.29 -0.42 8.31
CA HIS A 110 -10.26 -1.44 7.94
C HIS A 110 -11.06 -1.12 6.66
N GLU A 111 -11.36 0.14 6.38
CA GLU A 111 -11.99 0.55 5.12
C GLU A 111 -11.09 0.25 3.92
N ILE A 112 -9.77 0.44 4.06
CA ILE A 112 -8.81 0.12 3.01
C ILE A 112 -8.66 -1.39 2.86
N VAL A 113 -8.67 -2.15 3.96
CA VAL A 113 -8.71 -3.63 3.90
C VAL A 113 -9.89 -4.09 3.06
N SER A 114 -11.10 -3.57 3.30
CA SER A 114 -12.28 -3.91 2.51
C SER A 114 -12.12 -3.56 1.03
N VAL A 115 -11.59 -2.37 0.70
CA VAL A 115 -11.39 -1.95 -0.71
C VAL A 115 -10.36 -2.82 -1.42
N LEU A 116 -9.24 -3.14 -0.77
CA LEU A 116 -8.20 -3.99 -1.34
C LEU A 116 -8.74 -5.39 -1.62
N LEU A 117 -9.50 -5.98 -0.68
CA LEU A 117 -10.14 -7.29 -0.85
C LEU A 117 -11.17 -7.28 -1.98
N ALA A 118 -12.02 -6.24 -2.05
CA ALA A 118 -12.98 -6.06 -3.14
C ALA A 118 -12.30 -5.90 -4.51
N SER A 119 -11.04 -5.44 -4.52
CA SER A 119 -10.22 -5.28 -5.72
C SER A 119 -9.36 -6.51 -6.05
N GLY A 120 -9.57 -7.64 -5.36
CA GLY A 120 -8.89 -8.91 -5.64
C GLY A 120 -7.54 -9.06 -4.95
N ALA A 121 -7.31 -8.38 -3.82
CA ALA A 121 -6.17 -8.68 -2.96
C ALA A 121 -6.22 -10.14 -2.48
N ASP A 122 -5.09 -10.83 -2.52
CA ASP A 122 -4.96 -12.16 -1.94
C ASP A 122 -5.01 -12.07 -0.41
N VAL A 123 -6.15 -12.49 0.15
CA VAL A 123 -6.44 -12.46 1.60
C VAL A 123 -5.45 -13.31 2.41
N ASN A 124 -4.86 -14.34 1.80
CA ASN A 124 -3.93 -15.28 2.43
C ASN A 124 -2.49 -15.10 1.92
N ALA A 125 -2.20 -13.96 1.29
CA ALA A 125 -0.86 -13.59 0.87
C ALA A 125 0.13 -13.78 2.02
N ARG A 126 1.27 -14.44 1.77
CA ARG A 126 2.34 -14.64 2.76
C ARG A 126 3.50 -13.70 2.47
N ASN A 127 4.05 -13.06 3.50
CA ASN A 127 5.30 -12.31 3.41
C ASN A 127 6.52 -13.23 3.69
N LYS A 128 7.72 -12.66 3.80
CA LYS A 128 8.96 -13.43 4.04
C LYS A 128 9.00 -14.19 5.36
N TRP A 129 8.24 -13.76 6.36
CA TRP A 129 8.13 -14.39 7.68
C TRP A 129 6.91 -15.31 7.78
N GLU A 130 6.32 -15.64 6.63
CA GLU A 130 5.13 -16.47 6.53
C GLU A 130 3.88 -15.85 7.18
N ASP A 131 3.94 -14.57 7.56
CA ASP A 131 2.79 -13.83 8.06
C ASP A 131 1.81 -13.56 6.92
N THR A 132 0.52 -13.64 7.27
CA THR A 132 -0.57 -13.18 6.42
C THR A 132 -1.09 -11.84 6.93
N PRO A 133 -1.94 -11.12 6.17
CA PRO A 133 -2.59 -9.92 6.68
C PRO A 133 -3.35 -10.16 8.00
N LEU A 134 -3.90 -11.37 8.20
CA LEU A 134 -4.56 -11.75 9.45
C LEU A 134 -3.57 -11.87 10.62
N HIS A 135 -2.38 -12.45 10.41
CA HIS A 135 -1.32 -12.48 11.42
C HIS A 135 -0.93 -11.07 11.86
N ASN A 136 -0.74 -10.15 10.90
CA ASN A 136 -0.41 -8.76 11.17
C ASN A 136 -1.52 -8.05 11.95
N ALA A 137 -2.78 -8.20 11.54
CA ALA A 137 -3.93 -7.62 12.24
C ALA A 137 -4.05 -8.16 13.68
N ALA A 138 -3.91 -9.46 13.88
CA ALA A 138 -4.01 -10.10 15.19
C ALA A 138 -2.88 -9.65 16.13
N THR A 139 -1.63 -9.70 15.66
CA THR A 139 -0.44 -9.32 16.44
C THR A 139 -0.47 -7.85 16.85
N ARG A 140 -1.05 -6.97 16.01
CA ARG A 140 -1.19 -5.54 16.29
C ARG A 140 -2.47 -5.17 17.03
N GLY A 141 -3.31 -6.14 17.40
CA GLY A 141 -4.58 -5.89 18.09
C GLY A 141 -5.55 -5.06 17.26
N ARG A 142 -5.72 -5.41 15.97
CA ARG A 142 -6.63 -4.74 15.01
C ARG A 142 -7.89 -5.59 14.77
N PRO A 143 -8.83 -5.66 15.75
CA PRO A 143 -9.94 -6.61 15.70
C PRO A 143 -10.84 -6.41 14.47
N LYS A 144 -11.11 -5.16 14.07
CA LYS A 144 -11.96 -4.89 12.91
C LYS A 144 -11.34 -5.36 11.59
N CYS A 145 -10.03 -5.20 11.43
CA CYS A 145 -9.31 -5.74 10.27
C CYS A 145 -9.34 -7.27 10.27
N ALA A 146 -9.07 -7.90 11.43
CA ALA A 146 -9.12 -9.35 11.55
C ALA A 146 -10.52 -9.91 11.23
N GLU A 147 -11.57 -9.26 11.72
CA GLU A 147 -12.96 -9.62 11.43
C GLU A 147 -13.26 -9.57 9.92
N ILE A 148 -12.90 -8.48 9.24
CA ILE A 148 -13.11 -8.34 7.79
C ILE A 148 -12.29 -9.37 7.01
N LEU A 149 -11.04 -9.59 7.38
CA LEU A 149 -10.19 -10.61 6.73
C LEU A 149 -10.83 -12.01 6.85
N LEU A 150 -11.34 -12.38 8.03
CA LEU A 150 -12.04 -13.65 8.24
C LEU A 150 -13.34 -13.73 7.41
N GLN A 151 -14.12 -12.63 7.35
CA GLN A 151 -15.32 -12.56 6.51
C GLN A 151 -15.00 -12.75 5.01
N HIS A 152 -13.80 -12.40 4.58
CA HIS A 152 -13.31 -12.57 3.21
C HIS A 152 -12.47 -13.85 3.01
N GLY A 153 -12.53 -14.81 3.94
CA GLY A 153 -11.92 -16.13 3.76
C GLY A 153 -10.44 -16.23 4.15
N ALA A 154 -9.95 -15.34 5.02
CA ALA A 154 -8.65 -15.54 5.65
C ALA A 154 -8.62 -16.85 6.44
N ASP A 155 -7.58 -17.67 6.23
CA ASP A 155 -7.39 -18.91 6.95
C ASP A 155 -6.63 -18.66 8.26
N ALA A 156 -7.35 -18.75 9.39
CA ALA A 156 -6.80 -18.60 10.73
C ALA A 156 -5.90 -19.77 11.17
N GLY A 157 -5.88 -20.87 10.43
CA GLY A 157 -5.03 -22.04 10.69
C GLY A 157 -3.65 -21.97 10.04
N LEU A 158 -3.41 -21.00 9.15
CA LEU A 158 -2.09 -20.80 8.56
C LEU A 158 -1.08 -20.47 9.65
N ARG A 159 0.08 -21.12 9.58
CA ARG A 159 1.18 -20.90 10.51
C ARG A 159 2.17 -19.93 9.92
N ASN A 160 2.66 -19.00 10.74
CA ASN A 160 3.84 -18.18 10.49
C ASN A 160 5.06 -18.74 11.25
N GLU A 161 6.25 -18.14 11.05
CA GLU A 161 7.47 -18.57 11.76
C GLU A 161 7.31 -18.52 13.29
N VAL A 162 6.60 -17.52 13.82
CA VAL A 162 6.35 -17.37 15.27
C VAL A 162 5.56 -18.55 15.84
N SER A 163 4.47 -18.95 15.18
CA SER A 163 3.64 -20.07 15.60
C SER A 163 4.35 -21.42 15.47
N GLN A 164 5.28 -21.56 14.53
CA GLN A 164 6.12 -22.76 14.40
C GLN A 164 7.10 -22.91 15.56
N PHE A 165 7.67 -21.80 16.03
CA PHE A 165 8.60 -21.79 17.17
C PHE A 165 7.92 -22.21 18.48
N PHE A 166 6.72 -21.68 18.76
CA PHE A 166 5.97 -22.06 19.98
C PHE A 166 5.34 -23.46 19.91
N GLY A 167 5.07 -23.99 18.72
CA GLY A 167 4.56 -25.35 18.53
C GLY A 167 5.50 -26.46 19.01
N PHE A 168 6.80 -26.17 19.21
CA PHE A 168 7.79 -27.12 19.72
C PHE A 168 7.78 -27.33 21.23
N PHE A 169 7.23 -26.39 22.01
CA PHE A 169 7.19 -26.47 23.48
C PHE A 169 5.88 -27.04 24.05
N GLY A 170 4.94 -27.43 23.18
CA GLY A 170 3.58 -27.85 23.53
C GLY A 170 3.24 -29.31 23.24
N LYS A 171 4.16 -30.26 23.50
CA LYS A 171 3.86 -31.70 23.54
C LYS A 171 4.38 -32.32 24.82
#